data_AF-A0A7C2SEC1-F1
#
_entry.id   AF-A0A7C2SEC1-F1
#
_cell.length_a   1.000
_cell.length_b   1.000
_cell.length_c   1.000
_cell.angle_alpha   90.00
_cell.angle_beta   90.00
_cell.angle_gamma   90.00
#
_symmetry.space_group_name_H-M   'P 1'
#
loop_
_entity.id
_entity.type
_entity.pdbx_description
1 polymer ?
#
loop_
_entity_poly.entity_id
_entity_poly.type
_entity_poly.pdbx_seq_one_letter_code
_entity_poly.pdbx_strand_id
1 'polypeptide(L)'
;MQRLFSKALFGIFALSSVACLPALAWAEDGSDTPTSALTNANATVNKAVQTLKDFSADPNMSWYRDNVTKSKAVYIVPEFIKAGFIFGGAGGTGVVLVRDEKSDTWRGPSFATIGSASFGFQAGGSVAEIVMMAMTDKGRDALL
;
A
#
# COMPACT_ATOMS: atom_id res chain seq x y z
N MET A 1 -29.30 3.18 47.48
CA MET A 1 -28.71 2.34 46.41
C MET A 1 -27.95 3.29 45.49
N GLN A 2 -26.64 3.27 45.26
CA GLN A 2 -25.57 2.31 45.48
C GLN A 2 -24.40 2.99 46.21
N ARG A 3 -23.72 2.19 47.03
CA ARG A 3 -22.50 2.48 47.76
C ARG A 3 -21.30 1.90 46.97
N LEU A 4 -20.09 2.11 47.52
CA LEU A 4 -18.79 1.44 47.26
C LEU A 4 -17.93 2.12 46.17
N PHE A 5 -16.66 2.50 46.35
CA PHE A 5 -15.66 2.49 47.44
C PHE A 5 -14.57 3.50 46.96
N SER A 6 -14.31 4.63 47.62
CA SER A 6 -13.23 4.86 48.61
C SER A 6 -11.84 4.27 48.32
N LYS A 7 -10.86 5.20 48.15
CA LYS A 7 -9.50 5.25 48.77
C LYS A 7 -8.46 4.20 48.30
N ALA A 8 -7.14 4.39 48.22
CA ALA A 8 -6.13 5.36 48.67
C ALA A 8 -4.88 5.14 47.75
N LEU A 9 -4.08 6.15 47.39
CA LEU A 9 -2.84 6.62 48.08
C LEU A 9 -1.77 5.55 48.36
N PHE A 10 -0.49 5.96 48.20
CA PHE A 10 0.80 5.25 48.36
C PHE A 10 1.27 4.51 47.10
N GLY A 11 2.45 4.75 46.53
CA GLY A 11 3.69 5.30 47.07
C GLY A 11 4.82 4.30 46.83
N ILE A 12 6.04 4.81 46.60
CA ILE A 12 7.34 4.14 46.75
C ILE A 12 8.00 3.61 45.45
N PHE A 13 8.88 4.48 44.95
CA PHE A 13 10.19 4.20 44.36
C PHE A 13 10.91 3.06 45.11
N ALA A 14 11.23 1.95 44.44
CA ALA A 14 12.20 0.98 44.93
C ALA A 14 13.07 0.46 43.79
N LEU A 15 14.32 0.91 43.83
CA LEU A 15 15.46 0.51 43.02
C LEU A 15 15.93 -0.87 43.51
N SER A 16 15.91 -1.90 42.66
CA SER A 16 16.73 -3.11 42.86
C SER A 16 17.11 -3.72 41.52
N SER A 17 18.36 -3.46 41.13
CA SER A 17 19.17 -4.31 40.28
C SER A 17 19.27 -5.72 40.87
N VAL A 18 19.12 -6.78 40.06
CA VAL A 18 19.87 -8.06 40.16
C VAL A 18 19.50 -9.00 38.99
N ALA A 19 20.56 -9.52 38.39
CA ALA A 19 20.71 -10.78 37.62
C ALA A 19 20.01 -10.94 36.25
N CYS A 20 20.88 -10.90 35.23
CA CYS A 20 20.80 -11.68 34.00
C CYS A 20 20.51 -13.16 34.30
N LEU A 21 19.41 -13.68 33.75
CA LEU A 21 19.20 -15.09 33.45
C LEU A 21 18.70 -15.17 31.99
N PRO A 22 19.43 -15.81 31.07
CA PRO A 22 18.95 -16.05 29.72
C PRO A 22 18.04 -17.28 29.77
N ALA A 23 16.72 -17.06 29.76
CA ALA A 23 15.76 -18.15 29.68
C ALA A 23 14.66 -17.79 28.68
N LEU A 24 14.80 -18.38 27.49
CA LEU A 24 13.77 -18.94 26.61
C LEU A 24 12.38 -18.27 26.53
N ALA A 25 11.94 -18.17 25.27
CA ALA A 25 10.62 -17.77 24.77
C ALA A 25 10.51 -16.24 24.56
N TRP A 26 10.32 -15.72 23.35
CA TRP A 26 9.67 -16.30 22.18
C TRP A 26 10.50 -15.93 20.94
N ALA A 27 10.92 -16.93 20.18
CA ALA A 27 11.14 -16.70 18.77
C ALA A 27 9.76 -16.33 18.21
N GLU A 28 9.58 -15.08 17.79
CA GLU A 28 8.51 -14.74 16.87
C GLU A 28 8.84 -15.47 15.57
N ASP A 29 8.35 -16.72 15.48
CA ASP A 29 8.21 -17.43 14.22
C ASP A 29 7.26 -16.57 13.38
N GLY A 30 7.84 -15.69 12.58
CA GLY A 30 7.19 -15.04 11.46
C GLY A 30 6.85 -16.11 10.41
N SER A 31 6.02 -17.07 10.79
CA SER A 31 5.40 -18.01 9.90
C SER A 31 4.34 -17.24 9.13
N ASP A 32 4.77 -16.47 8.14
CA ASP A 32 3.93 -15.98 7.08
C ASP A 32 3.28 -17.21 6.42
N THR A 33 2.09 -17.55 6.89
CA THR A 33 1.33 -18.68 6.39
C THR A 33 1.04 -18.36 4.92
N PRO A 34 1.41 -19.20 3.94
CA PRO A 34 1.29 -18.89 2.50
C PRO A 34 -0.10 -18.36 2.09
N THR A 35 -1.13 -18.77 2.83
CA THR A 35 -2.52 -18.34 2.67
C THR A 35 -2.75 -16.84 2.89
N SER A 36 -2.07 -16.19 3.84
CA SER A 36 -2.28 -14.75 4.12
C SER A 36 -1.69 -13.88 3.01
N ALA A 37 -0.48 -14.20 2.54
CA ALA A 37 0.17 -13.50 1.43
C ALA A 37 -0.63 -13.64 0.12
N LEU A 38 -1.11 -14.84 -0.20
CA LEU A 38 -2.00 -15.09 -1.35
C LEU A 38 -3.33 -14.31 -1.23
N THR A 39 -3.91 -14.26 -0.04
CA THR A 39 -5.16 -13.52 0.21
C THR A 39 -4.95 -12.01 0.00
N ASN A 40 -3.84 -11.47 0.49
CA ASN A 40 -3.49 -10.06 0.32
C ASN A 40 -3.21 -9.71 -1.15
N ALA A 41 -2.49 -10.58 -1.88
CA ALA A 41 -2.23 -10.42 -3.30
C ALA A 41 -3.54 -10.38 -4.12
N ASN A 42 -4.46 -11.32 -3.85
CA ASN A 42 -5.77 -11.35 -4.49
C ASN A 42 -6.60 -10.10 -4.16
N ALA A 43 -6.55 -9.63 -2.92
CA ALA A 43 -7.24 -8.40 -2.52
C ALA A 43 -6.74 -7.18 -3.31
N THR A 44 -5.42 -7.01 -3.44
CA THR A 44 -4.83 -5.92 -4.22
C THR A 44 -5.20 -5.99 -5.70
N VAL A 45 -5.19 -7.20 -6.30
CA VAL A 45 -5.64 -7.40 -7.69
C VAL A 45 -7.11 -7.04 -7.85
N ASN A 46 -7.98 -7.48 -6.93
CA ASN A 46 -9.41 -7.17 -6.98
C ASN A 46 -9.68 -5.67 -6.87
N LYS A 47 -8.97 -4.96 -5.98
CA LYS A 47 -9.06 -3.50 -5.88
C LYS A 47 -8.58 -2.83 -7.18
N ALA A 48 -7.46 -3.27 -7.75
CA ALA A 48 -6.96 -2.73 -9.02
C ALA A 48 -7.95 -2.96 -10.18
N VAL A 49 -8.63 -4.11 -10.22
CA VAL A 49 -9.71 -4.37 -11.20
C VAL A 49 -10.87 -3.40 -10.98
N GLN A 50 -11.23 -3.11 -9.74
CA GLN A 50 -12.27 -2.14 -9.43
C GLN A 50 -11.87 -0.73 -9.89
N THR A 51 -10.66 -0.28 -9.56
CA THR A 51 -10.12 1.01 -10.03
C THR A 51 -10.16 1.12 -11.56
N LEU A 52 -9.76 0.07 -12.31
CA LEU A 52 -9.86 0.08 -13.77
C LEU A 52 -11.30 0.21 -14.28
N LYS A 53 -12.27 -0.43 -13.62
CA LYS A 53 -13.69 -0.31 -13.97
C LYS A 53 -14.18 1.10 -13.73
N ASP A 54 -13.83 1.69 -12.59
CA ASP A 54 -14.24 3.03 -12.20
C ASP A 54 -13.68 4.07 -13.18
N PHE A 55 -12.39 3.97 -13.52
CA PHE A 55 -11.76 4.82 -14.55
C PHE A 55 -12.36 4.62 -15.95
N SER A 56 -12.82 3.41 -16.28
CA SER A 56 -13.45 3.12 -17.58
C SER A 56 -14.89 3.64 -17.66
N ALA A 57 -15.58 3.70 -16.51
CA ALA A 57 -16.97 4.14 -16.39
C ALA A 57 -17.11 5.65 -16.22
N ASP A 58 -16.09 6.33 -15.69
CA ASP A 58 -16.11 7.78 -15.47
C ASP A 58 -16.10 8.55 -16.82
N PRO A 59 -17.14 9.33 -17.14
CA PRO A 59 -17.17 10.13 -18.37
C PRO A 59 -16.08 11.21 -18.44
N ASN A 60 -15.52 11.62 -17.31
CA ASN A 60 -14.43 12.61 -17.26
C ASN A 60 -13.06 11.99 -17.61
N MET A 61 -12.95 10.66 -17.67
CA MET A 61 -11.71 9.94 -17.95
C MET A 61 -11.60 9.51 -19.43
N SER A 62 -12.04 10.38 -20.35
CA SER A 62 -12.01 10.11 -21.80
C SER A 62 -10.59 9.82 -22.31
N TRP A 63 -9.60 10.58 -21.86
CA TRP A 63 -8.19 10.39 -22.24
C TRP A 63 -7.67 9.00 -21.84
N TYR A 64 -8.01 8.52 -20.64
CA TYR A 64 -7.64 7.18 -20.21
C TYR A 64 -8.23 6.11 -21.14
N ARG A 65 -9.53 6.21 -21.46
CA ARG A 65 -10.23 5.25 -22.33
C ARG A 65 -9.63 5.19 -23.74
N ASP A 66 -9.21 6.33 -24.27
CA ASP A 66 -8.65 6.44 -25.62
C ASP A 66 -7.17 6.02 -25.71
N ASN A 67 -6.47 5.95 -24.57
CA ASN A 67 -5.03 5.70 -24.49
C ASN A 67 -4.67 4.37 -23.84
N VAL A 68 -5.50 3.79 -22.97
CA VAL A 68 -5.21 2.53 -22.28
C VAL A 68 -4.98 1.38 -23.25
N THR A 69 -5.72 1.35 -24.36
CA THR A 69 -5.57 0.35 -25.43
C THR A 69 -4.27 0.50 -26.22
N LYS A 70 -3.70 1.72 -26.27
CA LYS A 70 -2.45 2.07 -26.95
C LYS A 70 -1.23 1.97 -26.03
N SER A 71 -1.45 1.78 -24.73
CA SER A 71 -0.36 1.70 -23.75
C SER A 71 0.37 0.37 -23.84
N LYS A 72 1.69 0.42 -23.63
CA LYS A 72 2.58 -0.74 -23.61
C LYS A 72 2.67 -1.39 -22.22
N ALA A 73 2.42 -0.63 -21.17
CA ALA A 73 2.24 -1.14 -19.81
C ALA A 73 1.32 -0.23 -19.01
N VAL A 74 0.67 -0.80 -18.00
CA VAL A 74 -0.22 -0.10 -17.06
C VAL A 74 0.18 -0.48 -15.64
N TYR A 75 0.42 0.52 -14.80
CA TYR A 75 0.64 0.35 -13.37
C TYR A 75 -0.52 0.96 -12.58
N ILE A 76 -1.17 0.14 -11.77
CA ILE A 76 -2.41 0.49 -11.08
C ILE A 76 -2.14 0.42 -9.59
N VAL A 77 -2.26 1.56 -8.91
CA VAL A 77 -2.13 1.68 -7.46
C VAL A 77 -3.52 2.03 -6.92
N PRO A 78 -4.29 1.04 -6.43
CA PRO A 78 -5.66 1.28 -5.96
C PRO A 78 -5.68 2.06 -4.63
N GLU A 79 -4.62 2.01 -3.84
CA GLU A 79 -4.53 2.73 -2.57
C GLU A 79 -3.20 3.46 -2.48
N PHE A 80 -3.16 4.70 -2.96
CA PHE A 80 -2.04 5.59 -2.79
C PHE A 80 -2.31 6.54 -1.63
N ILE A 81 -1.65 6.29 -0.50
CA ILE A 81 -1.83 7.03 0.73
C ILE A 81 -0.77 8.11 0.80
N LYS A 82 -1.18 9.35 1.02
CA LYS A 82 -0.30 10.48 1.28
C LYS A 82 -0.63 11.05 2.64
N ALA A 83 0.39 11.36 3.44
CA ALA A 83 0.23 12.04 4.72
C ALA A 83 1.40 12.98 4.97
N GLY A 84 1.13 14.15 5.52
CA GLY A 84 2.18 15.10 5.85
C GLY A 84 1.71 16.29 6.66
N PHE A 85 2.69 16.97 7.27
CA PHE A 85 2.57 18.37 7.66
C PHE A 85 3.71 19.14 6.98
N ILE A 86 4.72 19.56 7.73
CA ILE A 86 5.95 20.17 7.20
C ILE A 86 6.76 19.17 6.35
N PHE A 87 6.85 17.94 6.85
CA PHE A 87 7.37 16.79 6.12
C PHE A 87 6.23 15.79 5.92
N GLY A 88 6.26 15.08 4.81
CA GLY A 88 5.26 14.07 4.48
C GLY A 88 5.84 12.93 3.66
N GLY A 89 5.10 11.84 3.66
CA GLY A 89 5.35 10.67 2.85
C GLY A 89 4.12 10.34 2.02
N ALA A 90 4.34 9.63 0.92
CA ALA A 90 3.28 8.92 0.25
C ALA A 90 3.75 7.55 -0.20
N GLY A 91 2.83 6.61 -0.32
CA GLY A 91 3.13 5.32 -0.89
C GLY A 91 1.89 4.48 -1.13
N GLY A 92 2.07 3.44 -1.93
CA GLY A 92 1.03 2.49 -2.26
C GLY A 92 1.63 1.28 -2.93
N THR A 93 0.96 0.14 -2.76
CA THR A 93 1.27 -1.09 -3.50
C THR A 93 0.25 -1.24 -4.61
N GLY A 94 0.73 -1.59 -5.79
CA GLY A 94 -0.07 -1.73 -6.98
C GLY A 94 0.30 -2.95 -7.80
N VAL A 95 -0.37 -3.07 -8.95
CA VAL A 95 -0.16 -4.13 -9.92
C VAL A 95 0.27 -3.56 -11.25
N VAL A 96 1.28 -4.17 -11.86
CA VAL A 96 1.81 -3.85 -13.18
C VAL A 96 1.35 -4.91 -14.17
N LEU A 97 0.85 -4.43 -15.31
CA LEU A 97 0.46 -5.22 -16.47
C LEU A 97 1.29 -4.74 -17.65
N VAL A 98 1.89 -5.65 -18.40
CA VAL A 98 2.70 -5.32 -19.59
C VAL A 98 2.09 -5.96 -20.81
N ARG A 99 1.91 -5.18 -21.88
CA ARG A 99 1.45 -5.69 -23.16
C ARG A 99 2.64 -6.23 -23.95
N ASP A 100 2.55 -7.49 -24.36
CA ASP A 100 3.45 -8.11 -25.30
C ASP A 100 3.07 -7.70 -26.72
N GLU A 101 3.92 -6.92 -27.36
CA GLU A 101 3.67 -6.37 -28.70
C GLU A 101 3.62 -7.43 -29.80
N LYS A 102 4.28 -8.58 -29.59
CA LYS A 102 4.33 -9.64 -30.60
C LYS A 102 3.06 -10.47 -30.64
N SER A 103 2.47 -10.70 -29.47
CA SER A 103 1.27 -11.53 -29.32
C SER A 103 -0.01 -10.71 -29.09
N ASP A 104 0.12 -9.40 -28.90
CA ASP A 104 -0.95 -8.48 -28.52
C ASP A 104 -1.66 -8.90 -27.22
N THR A 105 -0.96 -9.61 -26.32
CA THR A 105 -1.50 -10.12 -25.06
C THR A 105 -0.95 -9.35 -23.86
N TRP A 106 -1.77 -9.21 -22.82
CA TRP A 106 -1.33 -8.66 -21.54
C TRP A 106 -0.67 -9.76 -20.68
N ARG A 107 0.46 -9.41 -20.06
CA ARG A 107 1.25 -10.23 -19.14
C ARG A 107 1.22 -9.59 -17.75
N GLY A 108 1.23 -10.42 -16.71
CA GLY A 108 1.10 -10.01 -15.32
C GLY A 108 0.01 -10.81 -14.60
N PRO A 109 -0.46 -10.38 -13.41
CA PRO A 109 -0.02 -9.17 -12.69
C PRO A 109 1.33 -9.36 -11.99
N SER A 110 2.16 -8.31 -11.98
CA SER A 110 3.33 -8.20 -11.10
C SER A 110 3.06 -7.15 -10.02
N PHE A 111 3.56 -7.33 -8.80
CA PHE A 111 3.36 -6.37 -7.71
C PHE A 111 4.54 -5.42 -7.61
N ALA A 112 4.24 -4.13 -7.51
CA ALA A 112 5.24 -3.09 -7.30
C ALA A 112 4.74 -2.14 -6.20
N THR A 113 5.69 -1.58 -5.45
CA THR A 113 5.41 -0.58 -4.42
C THR A 113 6.08 0.73 -4.81
N ILE A 114 5.31 1.81 -4.76
CA ILE A 114 5.82 3.16 -4.97
C ILE A 114 5.83 3.92 -3.65
N GLY A 115 6.86 4.73 -3.43
CA GLY A 115 6.99 5.59 -2.27
C GLY A 115 7.59 6.94 -2.66
N SER A 116 7.22 8.00 -1.93
CA SER A 116 7.79 9.34 -2.09
C SER A 116 7.87 10.06 -0.75
N ALA A 117 8.83 10.97 -0.63
CA ALA A 117 8.90 11.93 0.45
C ALA A 117 8.57 13.32 -0.11
N SER A 118 7.93 14.16 0.69
CA SER A 118 7.59 15.54 0.33
C SER A 118 7.85 16.50 1.49
N PHE A 119 8.17 17.74 1.16
CA PHE A 119 8.32 18.85 2.10
C PHE A 119 7.41 20.00 1.66
N GLY A 120 6.61 20.55 2.57
CA GLY A 120 5.65 21.62 2.23
C GLY A 120 4.75 21.97 3.41
N PHE A 121 3.86 22.95 3.25
CA PHE A 121 2.94 23.40 4.31
C PHE A 121 1.63 22.59 4.37
N GLN A 122 1.62 21.39 3.81
CA GLN A 122 0.40 20.59 3.64
C GLN A 122 0.11 19.82 4.91
N ALA A 123 -0.94 20.21 5.64
CA ALA A 123 -1.47 19.40 6.75
C ALA A 123 -2.55 18.45 6.26
N GLY A 124 -2.34 17.15 6.41
CA GLY A 124 -3.42 16.19 6.24
C GLY A 124 -2.98 14.85 5.68
N GLY A 125 -4.00 14.00 5.47
CA GLY A 125 -3.87 12.72 4.81
C GLY A 125 -4.90 12.61 3.69
N SER A 126 -4.53 11.96 2.59
CA SER A 126 -5.42 11.65 1.48
C SER A 126 -5.15 10.25 0.95
N VAL A 127 -6.19 9.62 0.43
CA VAL A 127 -6.09 8.36 -0.31
C VAL A 127 -6.54 8.64 -1.74
N ALA A 128 -5.78 8.16 -2.71
CA ALA A 128 -6.07 8.33 -4.12
C ALA A 128 -5.83 7.03 -4.89
N GLU A 129 -6.52 6.89 -6.01
CA GLU A 129 -6.29 5.83 -6.99
C GLU A 129 -5.42 6.38 -8.12
N ILE A 130 -4.39 5.64 -8.51
CA ILE A 130 -3.47 6.05 -9.58
C ILE A 130 -3.43 4.97 -10.65
N VAL A 131 -3.65 5.37 -11.90
CA VAL A 131 -3.41 4.54 -13.09
C VAL A 131 -2.36 5.23 -13.95
N MET A 132 -1.18 4.64 -14.03
CA MET A 132 -0.07 5.12 -14.86
C MET A 132 0.06 4.26 -16.10
N MET A 133 0.20 4.90 -17.26
CA MET A 133 0.32 4.22 -18.55
C MET A 133 1.66 4.55 -19.19
N ALA A 134 2.44 3.51 -19.51
CA ALA A 134 3.65 3.66 -20.30
C ALA A 134 3.31 3.60 -21.79
N MET A 135 3.53 4.70 -22.49
CA MET A 135 3.26 4.80 -23.94
C MET A 135 4.48 4.46 -24.80
N THR A 136 5.66 4.33 -24.21
CA THR A 136 6.94 4.07 -24.91
C THR A 136 7.61 2.81 -24.38
N ASP A 137 8.51 2.22 -25.16
CA ASP A 137 9.28 1.04 -24.72
C ASP A 137 10.11 1.35 -23.48
N LYS A 138 10.76 2.52 -23.46
CA LYS A 138 11.51 2.99 -22.29
C LYS A 138 10.62 3.13 -21.05
N GLY A 139 9.38 3.60 -21.23
CA GLY A 139 8.42 3.70 -20.13
C GLY A 139 7.98 2.33 -19.60
N ARG A 140 7.75 1.37 -20.50
CA ARG A 140 7.41 -0.02 -20.15
C ARG A 140 8.56 -0.64 -19.35
N ASP A 141 9.78 -0.49 -19.85
CA ASP A 141 10.98 -1.09 -19.26
C ASP A 141 11.31 -0.46 -17.90
N ALA A 142 10.91 0.78 -17.64
CA ALA A 142 11.05 1.43 -16.34
C ALA A 142 10.05 0.93 -15.27
N LEU A 143 9.02 0.18 -15.67
CA LEU A 143 8.03 -0.43 -14.78
C LEU A 143 8.30 -1.91 -14.48
N LEU A 144 9.33 -2.49 -15.14
CA LEU A 144 9.82 -3.85 -14.95
C LEU A 144 11.05 -3.84 -14.03
#